data_AF-A0A940AAR8-F1
#
_entry.id   AF-A0A940AAR8-F1
#
_cell.length_a   1.000
_cell.length_b   1.000
_cell.length_c   1.000
_cell.angle_alpha   90.00
_cell.angle_beta   90.00
_cell.angle_gamma   90.00
#
_symmetry.space_group_name_H-M   'P 1'
#
loop_
_entity.id
_entity.type
_entity.pdbx_description
1 polymer ?
#
loop_
_entity_poly.entity_id
_entity_poly.type
_entity_poly.pdbx_seq_one_letter_code
_entity_poly.pdbx_strand_id
1 'polypeptide(L)'
;TEEYVEMFPWSDGRPFGWDVDSLNGNIGGQNGKLFYEWKGTRVITKTATRDPRLYENAIVCSQTLSLNWTTGKPEGDVYELWVKGEHEGTDAASVDEQTGEVSIMEKDLGRFATGYGTIKYYLGQEYYGKYTQWVYLSYDEMLLMYAECLAQCGQLDQAIKYVDEVRDRVGLKGLKYGQAAYKGDKSKLPNLDTKEGLMEEILRERACELGMSNNRYYDMIRYKRTDWMTKRLHGIITFRMMLNSKKELVQNNNAYIGTDKNSGQREPYMFTYQKFELQNRARYLWDYQPTDKEVLKWLFMPMPLSEINKGYGLVQNPGW
;
A
#
# COMPACT_ATOMS: atom_id res chain seq x y z
N THR A 1 5.29 -0.15 1.45
CA THR A 1 5.94 -1.13 0.57
C THR A 1 4.90 -1.68 -0.38
N GLU A 2 5.35 -2.31 -1.46
CA GLU A 2 4.50 -2.90 -2.46
C GLU A 2 3.52 -3.91 -1.88
N GLU A 3 3.96 -4.79 -0.97
CA GLU A 3 3.10 -5.82 -0.34
C GLU A 3 1.89 -5.22 0.36
N TYR A 4 2.04 -4.02 0.93
CA TYR A 4 0.95 -3.31 1.57
C TYR A 4 -0.02 -2.72 0.54
N VAL A 5 0.51 -2.12 -0.53
CA VAL A 5 -0.29 -1.56 -1.63
C VAL A 5 -1.08 -2.64 -2.38
N GLU A 6 -0.51 -3.84 -2.51
CA GLU A 6 -1.19 -4.99 -3.13
C GLU A 6 -2.37 -5.54 -2.32
N MET A 7 -2.42 -5.29 -1.00
CA MET A 7 -3.56 -5.71 -0.18
C MET A 7 -4.85 -4.99 -0.56
N PHE A 8 -4.74 -3.77 -1.08
CA PHE A 8 -5.88 -2.97 -1.50
C PHE A 8 -6.47 -3.51 -2.80
N PRO A 9 -7.74 -3.93 -2.84
CA PRO A 9 -8.38 -4.42 -4.06
C PRO A 9 -8.51 -3.33 -5.13
N TRP A 10 -9.02 -3.72 -6.30
CA TRP A 10 -9.60 -2.78 -7.25
C TRP A 10 -10.84 -2.09 -6.65
N SER A 11 -11.19 -0.91 -7.18
CA SER A 11 -12.33 -0.08 -6.75
C SER A 11 -13.68 -0.78 -6.82
N ASP A 12 -13.80 -1.88 -7.58
CA ASP A 12 -14.99 -2.73 -7.62
C ASP A 12 -15.02 -3.82 -6.55
N GLY A 13 -14.03 -3.85 -5.65
CA GLY A 13 -13.87 -4.86 -4.59
C GLY A 13 -13.14 -6.13 -5.03
N ARG A 14 -12.80 -6.29 -6.31
CA ARG A 14 -12.05 -7.44 -6.83
C ARG A 14 -10.61 -7.44 -6.29
N PRO A 15 -10.09 -8.56 -5.74
CA PRO A 15 -8.71 -8.66 -5.31
C PRO A 15 -7.74 -8.26 -6.43
N PHE A 16 -6.68 -7.54 -6.05
CA PHE A 16 -5.59 -7.23 -6.94
C PHE A 16 -4.64 -8.44 -7.03
N GLY A 17 -4.17 -8.74 -8.24
CA GLY A 17 -3.13 -9.75 -8.43
C GLY A 17 -2.13 -9.28 -9.48
N TRP A 18 -0.90 -8.98 -9.06
CA TRP A 18 0.11 -8.36 -9.92
C TRP A 18 0.30 -9.07 -11.25
N ASP A 19 0.51 -10.39 -11.23
CA ASP A 19 0.79 -11.15 -12.44
C ASP A 19 -0.41 -11.17 -13.40
N VAL A 20 -1.60 -11.45 -12.87
CA VAL A 20 -2.82 -11.54 -13.69
C VAL A 20 -3.25 -10.17 -14.19
N ASP A 21 -3.12 -9.11 -13.40
CA ASP A 21 -3.47 -7.76 -13.82
C ASP A 21 -2.41 -7.17 -14.77
N SER A 22 -1.13 -7.56 -14.64
CA SER A 22 -0.08 -7.27 -15.63
C SER A 22 -0.41 -7.89 -16.98
N LEU A 23 -0.74 -9.19 -17.00
CA LEU A 23 -1.10 -9.92 -18.23
C LEU A 23 -2.35 -9.35 -18.91
N ASN A 24 -3.29 -8.84 -18.13
CA ASN A 24 -4.49 -8.17 -18.65
C ASN A 24 -4.24 -6.71 -19.07
N GLY A 25 -3.01 -6.20 -18.97
CA GLY A 25 -2.66 -4.82 -19.32
C GLY A 25 -3.25 -3.76 -18.38
N ASN A 26 -3.68 -4.15 -17.17
CA ASN A 26 -4.30 -3.24 -16.20
C ASN A 26 -3.26 -2.45 -15.38
N ILE A 27 -2.00 -2.86 -15.37
CA ILE A 27 -0.97 -2.24 -14.54
C ILE A 27 -0.27 -1.11 -15.30
N GLY A 28 0.52 -1.43 -16.32
CA GLY A 28 1.31 -0.45 -17.07
C GLY A 28 1.04 -0.47 -18.57
N GLY A 29 1.65 0.47 -19.27
CA GLY A 29 1.53 0.66 -20.71
C GLY A 29 0.39 1.60 -21.11
N GLN A 30 0.00 1.55 -22.38
CA GLN A 30 -1.00 2.47 -22.95
C GLN A 30 -2.39 2.36 -22.30
N ASN A 31 -2.76 1.17 -21.83
CA ASN A 31 -4.02 0.89 -21.13
C ASN A 31 -3.82 0.71 -19.61
N GLY A 32 -2.60 0.96 -19.12
CA GLY A 32 -2.24 0.80 -17.72
C GLY A 32 -3.08 1.72 -16.85
N LYS A 33 -3.56 1.18 -15.74
CA LYS A 33 -4.48 1.87 -14.84
C LYS A 33 -4.26 1.48 -13.39
N LEU A 34 -3.02 1.21 -13.00
CA LEU A 34 -2.68 0.70 -11.68
C LEU A 34 -3.28 1.56 -10.55
N PHE A 35 -3.18 2.89 -10.66
CA PHE A 35 -3.71 3.84 -9.68
C PHE A 35 -4.83 4.72 -10.22
N TYR A 36 -4.77 5.12 -11.49
CA TYR A 36 -5.78 5.99 -12.09
C TYR A 36 -6.09 5.54 -13.52
N GLU A 37 -7.32 5.79 -13.96
CA GLU A 37 -7.75 5.63 -15.34
C GLU A 37 -8.16 7.00 -15.88
N TRP A 38 -7.69 7.34 -17.08
CA TRP A 38 -8.02 8.58 -17.77
C TRP A 38 -8.93 8.26 -18.97
N LYS A 39 -10.17 8.73 -18.92
CA LYS A 39 -11.16 8.52 -19.99
C LYS A 39 -11.59 9.83 -20.63
N GLY A 40 -11.90 9.79 -21.93
CA GLY A 40 -12.44 10.91 -22.69
C GLY A 40 -11.44 11.55 -23.66
N THR A 41 -12.00 12.20 -24.69
CA THR A 41 -11.22 12.77 -25.82
C THR A 41 -11.05 14.29 -25.70
N ARG A 42 -12.08 15.00 -25.23
CA ARG A 42 -12.08 16.47 -25.07
C ARG A 42 -12.05 16.89 -23.60
N VAL A 43 -12.90 16.25 -22.79
CA VAL A 43 -12.85 16.34 -21.33
C VAL A 43 -12.30 15.02 -20.83
N ILE A 44 -11.17 15.08 -20.14
CA ILE A 44 -10.51 13.90 -19.60
C ILE A 44 -10.95 13.75 -18.16
N THR A 45 -11.62 12.64 -17.85
CA THR A 45 -11.98 12.25 -16.51
C THR A 45 -10.92 11.30 -15.98
N LYS A 46 -10.26 11.73 -14.90
CA LYS A 46 -9.32 10.92 -14.12
C LYS A 46 -10.07 10.28 -12.97
N THR A 47 -10.03 8.96 -12.87
CA THR A 47 -10.74 8.20 -11.83
C THR A 47 -9.78 7.27 -11.12
N ALA A 48 -9.82 7.27 -9.78
CA ALA A 48 -9.09 6.30 -8.96
C ALA A 48 -9.60 4.88 -9.26
N THR A 49 -8.68 3.93 -9.43
CA THR A 49 -9.03 2.57 -9.86
C THR A 49 -8.95 1.53 -8.75
N ARG A 50 -8.32 1.87 -7.62
CA ARG A 50 -8.12 0.98 -6.46
C ARG A 50 -9.08 1.31 -5.34
N ASP A 51 -9.02 0.50 -4.28
CA ASP A 51 -9.64 0.79 -2.99
C ASP A 51 -9.41 2.26 -2.58
N PRO A 52 -10.47 3.05 -2.29
CA PRO A 52 -10.32 4.45 -1.89
C PRO A 52 -9.37 4.65 -0.70
N ARG A 53 -9.31 3.68 0.23
CA ARG A 53 -8.42 3.73 1.40
C ARG A 53 -6.95 3.65 1.03
N LEU A 54 -6.60 3.13 -0.14
CA LEU A 54 -5.22 3.18 -0.62
C LEU A 54 -4.73 4.63 -0.68
N TYR A 55 -5.52 5.51 -1.29
CA TYR A 55 -5.16 6.92 -1.51
C TYR A 55 -5.18 7.76 -0.22
N GLU A 56 -5.78 7.24 0.84
CA GLU A 56 -5.76 7.82 2.19
C GLU A 56 -4.58 7.32 3.02
N ASN A 57 -4.01 6.16 2.67
CA ASN A 57 -2.89 5.56 3.40
C ASN A 57 -1.54 5.85 2.75
N ALA A 58 -1.49 5.79 1.42
CA ALA A 58 -0.28 5.95 0.63
C ALA A 58 -0.47 7.01 -0.46
N ILE A 59 0.54 7.87 -0.60
CA ILE A 59 0.73 8.71 -1.76
C ILE A 59 1.18 7.82 -2.91
N VAL A 60 0.40 7.84 -3.99
CA VAL A 60 0.68 7.10 -5.21
C VAL A 60 0.94 8.04 -6.38
N CYS A 61 1.57 7.51 -7.43
CA CYS A 61 1.83 8.27 -8.64
C CYS A 61 0.54 8.87 -9.21
N SER A 62 0.61 10.13 -9.64
CA SER A 62 -0.52 10.90 -10.16
C SER A 62 -1.62 11.22 -9.14
N GLN A 63 -1.44 11.00 -7.84
CA GLN A 63 -2.40 11.52 -6.86
C GLN A 63 -2.36 13.04 -6.79
N THR A 64 -3.49 13.71 -6.65
CA THR A 64 -3.54 15.17 -6.54
C THR A 64 -2.93 15.64 -5.22
N LEU A 65 -2.15 16.73 -5.25
CA LEU A 65 -1.44 17.27 -4.09
C LEU A 65 -2.36 17.90 -3.04
N SER A 66 -3.46 18.48 -3.49
CA SER A 66 -4.31 19.34 -2.67
C SER A 66 -5.80 19.03 -2.83
N LEU A 67 -6.56 19.46 -1.84
CA LEU A 67 -8.02 19.49 -1.88
C LEU A 67 -8.47 20.94 -1.99
N ASN A 68 -9.46 21.21 -2.84
CA ASN A 68 -10.16 22.48 -2.86
C ASN A 68 -10.85 22.71 -1.52
N TRP A 69 -10.53 23.81 -0.85
CA TRP A 69 -11.07 24.15 0.46
C TRP A 69 -12.60 24.25 0.50
N THR A 70 -13.21 24.72 -0.58
CA THR A 70 -14.66 24.98 -0.64
C THR A 70 -15.44 23.70 -0.95
N THR A 71 -14.93 22.87 -1.87
CA THR A 71 -15.67 21.71 -2.35
C THR A 71 -15.19 20.39 -1.74
N GLY A 72 -14.05 20.39 -1.06
CA GLY A 72 -13.37 19.17 -0.58
C GLY A 72 -12.94 18.23 -1.70
N LYS A 73 -12.85 18.72 -2.94
CA LYS A 73 -12.51 17.91 -4.12
C LYS A 73 -11.02 18.00 -4.44
N PRO A 74 -10.39 16.93 -4.94
CA PRO A 74 -9.03 17.01 -5.44
C PRO A 74 -8.87 18.13 -6.49
N GLU A 75 -7.91 19.02 -6.30
CA GLU A 75 -7.57 20.08 -7.24
C GLU A 75 -6.06 20.36 -7.27
N GLY A 76 -5.56 20.81 -8.42
CA GLY A 76 -4.21 21.32 -8.57
C GLY A 76 -3.24 20.30 -9.14
N ASP A 77 -1.99 20.40 -8.69
CA ASP A 77 -0.88 19.57 -9.16
C ASP A 77 -0.98 18.12 -8.68
N VAL A 78 -0.13 17.26 -9.26
CA VAL A 78 -0.08 15.83 -8.95
C VAL A 78 1.27 15.41 -8.40
N TYR A 79 1.27 14.37 -7.57
CA TYR A 79 2.47 13.70 -7.12
C TYR A 79 3.16 12.99 -8.29
N GLU A 80 4.36 13.45 -8.61
CA GLU A 80 5.22 12.90 -9.65
C GLU A 80 6.14 11.85 -9.05
N LEU A 81 5.59 10.65 -8.86
CA LEU A 81 6.32 9.52 -8.26
C LEU A 81 6.97 8.60 -9.31
N TRP A 82 7.29 9.14 -10.48
CA TRP A 82 8.13 8.48 -11.47
C TRP A 82 9.56 8.97 -11.37
N VAL A 83 10.51 8.15 -11.83
CA VAL A 83 11.93 8.50 -11.84
C VAL A 83 12.12 9.85 -12.53
N LYS A 84 12.85 10.77 -11.90
CA LYS A 84 13.06 12.18 -12.28
C LYS A 84 11.82 13.09 -12.23
N GLY A 85 10.68 12.59 -11.76
CA GLY A 85 9.53 13.43 -11.45
C GLY A 85 9.85 14.40 -10.30
N GLU A 86 9.11 15.51 -10.23
CA GLU A 86 9.34 16.58 -9.25
C GLU A 86 9.41 16.09 -7.79
N HIS A 87 8.64 15.06 -7.43
CA HIS A 87 8.48 14.63 -6.05
C HIS A 87 9.36 13.44 -5.66
N GLU A 88 9.37 12.38 -6.46
CA GLU A 88 10.24 11.23 -6.19
C GLU A 88 11.70 11.53 -6.55
N GLY A 89 11.94 12.29 -7.63
CA GLY A 89 13.26 12.64 -8.10
C GLY A 89 14.12 11.42 -8.44
N THR A 90 14.88 10.94 -7.46
CA THR A 90 15.67 9.70 -7.58
C THR A 90 15.66 8.92 -6.27
N ASP A 91 14.62 9.10 -5.45
CA ASP A 91 14.50 8.49 -4.13
C ASP A 91 14.45 6.96 -4.21
N ALA A 92 13.66 6.40 -5.13
CA ALA A 92 13.56 4.97 -5.35
C ALA A 92 14.63 4.47 -6.34
N ALA A 93 14.79 5.15 -7.48
CA ALA A 93 15.71 4.75 -8.52
C ALA A 93 16.24 5.91 -9.37
N SER A 94 17.35 5.68 -10.07
CA SER A 94 17.86 6.55 -11.12
C SER A 94 17.95 5.78 -12.45
N VAL A 95 17.93 6.52 -13.56
CA VAL A 95 18.06 5.97 -14.92
C VAL A 95 19.18 6.70 -15.64
N ASP A 96 20.12 5.95 -16.20
CA ASP A 96 21.13 6.49 -17.11
C ASP A 96 20.48 6.84 -18.46
N GLU A 97 20.61 8.09 -18.89
CA GLU A 97 19.93 8.58 -20.09
C GLU A 97 20.54 8.07 -21.40
N GLN A 98 21.80 7.62 -21.38
CA GLN A 98 22.50 7.11 -22.56
C GLN A 98 22.27 5.61 -22.74
N THR A 99 22.31 4.85 -21.64
CA THR A 99 22.20 3.38 -21.67
C THR A 99 20.79 2.87 -21.36
N GLY A 100 19.97 3.68 -20.68
CA GLY A 100 18.66 3.26 -20.16
C GLY A 100 18.74 2.35 -18.93
N GLU A 101 19.93 2.19 -18.36
CA GLU A 101 20.16 1.33 -17.20
C GLU A 101 19.52 1.91 -15.94
N VAL A 102 18.82 1.06 -15.18
CA VAL A 102 18.11 1.44 -13.95
C VAL A 102 18.97 1.07 -12.74
N SER A 103 19.31 2.05 -11.93
CA SER A 103 19.98 1.84 -10.64
C SER A 103 19.00 2.03 -9.49
N ILE A 104 18.85 1.02 -8.63
CA ILE A 104 18.04 1.11 -7.40
C ILE A 104 18.80 2.00 -6.42
N MET A 105 18.16 3.08 -5.97
CA MET A 105 18.77 4.07 -5.08
C MET A 105 18.35 3.85 -3.64
N GLU A 106 17.04 3.65 -3.40
CA GLU A 106 16.44 3.46 -2.07
C GLU A 106 17.03 4.42 -1.03
N LYS A 107 16.83 5.73 -1.24
CA LYS A 107 17.43 6.76 -0.39
C LYS A 107 16.84 6.71 1.01
N ASP A 108 17.68 6.42 2.00
CA ASP A 108 17.34 6.32 3.42
C ASP A 108 16.54 7.49 4.03
N LEU A 109 16.75 8.71 3.53
CA LEU A 109 16.06 9.93 3.98
C LEU A 109 15.05 10.46 2.96
N GLY A 110 14.85 9.72 1.86
CA GLY A 110 13.89 10.05 0.81
C GLY A 110 12.47 9.69 1.25
N ARG A 111 11.53 10.62 1.06
CA ARG A 111 10.11 10.37 1.41
C ARG A 111 9.51 9.27 0.55
N PHE A 112 10.03 9.10 -0.67
CA PHE A 112 9.47 8.20 -1.69
C PHE A 112 10.42 7.05 -2.03
N ALA A 113 11.31 6.66 -1.10
CA ALA A 113 12.34 5.63 -1.32
C ALA A 113 11.79 4.26 -1.77
N THR A 114 10.51 3.98 -1.49
CA THR A 114 9.83 2.73 -1.90
C THR A 114 8.92 2.91 -3.13
N GLY A 115 8.94 4.09 -3.76
CA GLY A 115 7.98 4.51 -4.79
C GLY A 115 6.63 4.99 -4.25
N TYR A 116 6.48 5.00 -2.92
CA TYR A 116 5.28 5.40 -2.19
C TYR A 116 5.66 6.36 -1.07
N GLY A 117 4.76 7.27 -0.72
CA GLY A 117 4.85 8.09 0.50
C GLY A 117 3.70 7.79 1.45
N THR A 118 3.83 8.10 2.74
CA THR A 118 2.69 8.04 3.67
C THR A 118 1.90 9.34 3.63
N ILE A 119 0.56 9.25 3.65
CA ILE A 119 -0.34 10.42 3.72
C ILE A 119 -1.29 10.41 4.91
N LYS A 120 -1.65 9.25 5.46
CA LYS A 120 -2.50 9.19 6.66
C LYS A 120 -1.80 9.87 7.84
N TYR A 121 -2.53 10.75 8.53
CA TYR A 121 -2.01 11.66 9.57
C TYR A 121 -0.92 12.64 9.11
N TYR A 122 -0.62 12.69 7.81
CA TYR A 122 0.19 13.76 7.25
C TYR A 122 -0.71 14.99 7.12
N LEU A 123 -0.46 15.97 7.97
CA LEU A 123 -1.27 17.18 8.02
C LEU A 123 -0.54 18.28 7.26
N GLY A 124 -1.26 18.97 6.38
CA GLY A 124 -0.73 20.12 5.63
C GLY A 124 -0.57 21.35 6.51
N GLN A 125 -0.43 22.51 5.88
CA GLN A 125 -0.27 23.79 6.59
C GLN A 125 -1.47 24.12 7.50
N GLU A 126 -2.63 23.49 7.26
CA GLU A 126 -3.87 23.67 8.02
C GLU A 126 -3.74 23.28 9.50
N TYR A 127 -2.80 22.37 9.82
CA TYR A 127 -2.52 21.93 11.18
C TYR A 127 -1.16 22.44 11.68
N TYR A 128 -0.59 23.44 11.03
CA TYR A 128 0.65 24.06 11.52
C TYR A 128 0.43 24.62 12.94
N GLY A 129 1.25 24.15 13.89
CA GLY A 129 1.11 24.49 15.31
C GLY A 129 -0.11 23.87 16.01
N LYS A 130 -0.72 22.82 15.44
CA LYS A 130 -1.81 22.04 16.06
C LYS A 130 -1.33 20.63 16.39
N TYR A 131 -1.91 20.05 17.45
CA TYR A 131 -1.66 18.64 17.77
C TYR A 131 -2.39 17.73 16.79
N THR A 132 -1.71 16.69 16.30
CA THR A 132 -2.32 15.61 15.54
C THR A 132 -3.36 14.90 16.39
N GLN A 133 -4.59 14.76 15.88
CA GLN A 133 -5.62 13.96 16.52
C GLN A 133 -5.42 12.49 16.16
N TRP A 134 -4.61 11.80 16.97
CA TRP A 134 -4.37 10.38 16.79
C TRP A 134 -5.60 9.57 17.20
N VAL A 135 -6.12 8.74 16.29
CA VAL A 135 -7.26 7.87 16.61
C VAL A 135 -6.74 6.63 17.33
N TYR A 136 -7.10 6.51 18.61
CA TYR A 136 -6.75 5.35 19.43
C TYR A 136 -7.79 4.22 19.36
N LEU A 137 -9.05 4.57 19.11
CA LEU A 137 -10.15 3.62 19.01
C LEU A 137 -11.15 4.16 17.99
N SER A 138 -11.53 3.31 17.05
CA SER A 138 -12.48 3.65 15.98
C SER A 138 -13.60 2.61 15.87
N TYR A 139 -14.73 3.03 15.33
CA TYR A 139 -15.89 2.14 15.18
C TYR A 139 -15.62 1.03 14.16
N ASP A 140 -14.94 1.35 13.06
CA ASP A 140 -14.44 0.40 12.06
C ASP A 140 -13.54 -0.68 12.68
N GLU A 141 -12.65 -0.32 13.63
CA GLU A 141 -11.86 -1.31 14.36
C GLU A 141 -12.75 -2.21 15.22
N MET A 142 -13.76 -1.65 15.91
CA MET A 142 -14.71 -2.44 16.71
C MET A 142 -15.49 -3.45 15.86
N LEU A 143 -15.94 -3.05 14.66
CA LEU A 143 -16.62 -3.92 13.71
C LEU A 143 -15.70 -5.07 13.26
N LEU A 144 -14.44 -4.77 12.91
CA LEU A 144 -13.47 -5.77 12.47
C LEU A 144 -13.05 -6.71 13.61
N MET A 145 -12.91 -6.21 14.84
CA MET A 145 -12.69 -7.06 16.02
C MET A 145 -13.87 -7.98 16.27
N TYR A 146 -15.11 -7.49 16.14
CA TYR A 146 -16.28 -8.33 16.32
C TYR A 146 -16.41 -9.39 15.21
N ALA A 147 -16.13 -9.03 13.95
CA ALA A 147 -16.03 -9.97 12.84
C ALA A 147 -15.00 -11.06 13.12
N GLU A 148 -13.86 -10.70 13.68
CA GLU A 148 -12.82 -11.64 14.09
C GLU A 148 -13.32 -12.62 15.16
N CYS A 149 -13.97 -12.12 16.22
CA CYS A 149 -14.56 -12.97 17.26
C CYS A 149 -15.58 -13.96 16.67
N LEU A 150 -16.46 -13.48 15.78
CA LEU A 150 -17.45 -14.32 15.10
C LEU A 150 -16.79 -15.41 14.24
N ALA A 151 -15.74 -15.06 13.49
CA ALA A 151 -14.99 -16.03 12.69
C ALA A 151 -14.34 -17.09 13.59
N GLN A 152 -13.73 -16.70 14.71
CA GLN A 152 -13.15 -17.63 15.68
C GLN A 152 -14.19 -18.56 16.31
N CYS A 153 -15.44 -18.08 16.48
CA CYS A 153 -16.58 -18.87 16.94
C CYS A 153 -17.27 -19.69 15.81
N GLY A 154 -16.75 -19.69 14.58
CA GLY A 154 -17.31 -20.42 13.45
C GLY A 154 -18.55 -19.78 12.81
N GLN A 155 -18.91 -18.56 13.20
CA GLN A 155 -20.05 -17.81 12.65
C GLN A 155 -19.63 -17.01 11.39
N LEU A 156 -19.14 -17.72 10.37
CA LEU A 156 -18.45 -17.14 9.20
C LEU A 156 -19.31 -16.14 8.42
N ASP A 157 -20.55 -16.49 8.10
CA ASP A 157 -21.45 -15.58 7.36
C ASP A 157 -21.77 -14.30 8.15
N GLN A 158 -21.83 -14.38 9.48
CA GLN A 158 -22.06 -13.20 10.31
C GLN A 158 -20.81 -12.33 10.40
N ALA A 159 -19.62 -12.94 10.46
CA ALA A 159 -18.35 -12.22 10.39
C ALA A 159 -18.21 -11.46 9.06
N ILE A 160 -18.55 -12.09 7.93
CA ILE A 160 -18.49 -11.46 6.60
C ILE A 160 -19.38 -10.22 6.54
N LYS A 161 -20.58 -10.23 7.14
CA LYS A 161 -21.46 -9.04 7.17
C LYS A 161 -20.79 -7.81 7.76
N TYR A 162 -20.06 -7.97 8.87
CA TYR A 162 -19.37 -6.85 9.53
C TYR A 162 -18.13 -6.38 8.76
N VAL A 163 -17.45 -7.29 8.06
CA VAL A 163 -16.39 -6.90 7.12
C VAL A 163 -16.97 -6.12 5.94
N ASP A 164 -18.08 -6.61 5.38
CA ASP A 164 -18.75 -5.98 4.25
C ASP A 164 -19.32 -4.60 4.63
N GLU A 165 -19.75 -4.37 5.87
CA GLU A 165 -20.16 -3.04 6.36
C GLU A 165 -19.01 -2.01 6.27
N VAL A 166 -17.79 -2.40 6.64
CA VAL A 166 -16.60 -1.54 6.53
C VAL A 166 -16.25 -1.26 5.06
N ARG A 167 -16.41 -2.27 4.19
CA ARG A 167 -16.17 -2.18 2.74
C ARG A 167 -17.20 -1.28 2.05
N ASP A 168 -18.46 -1.45 2.38
CA ASP A 168 -19.59 -0.69 1.80
C ASP A 168 -19.47 0.80 2.12
N ARG A 169 -18.96 1.16 3.32
CA ARG A 169 -18.73 2.56 3.71
C ARG A 169 -17.78 3.32 2.76
N VAL A 170 -16.85 2.62 2.12
CA VAL A 170 -15.94 3.19 1.11
C VAL A 170 -16.36 2.83 -0.32
N GLY A 171 -17.56 2.27 -0.51
CA GLY A 171 -18.12 1.93 -1.83
C GLY A 171 -17.55 0.66 -2.48
N LEU A 172 -16.82 -0.17 -1.72
CA LEU A 172 -16.36 -1.47 -2.21
C LEU A 172 -17.46 -2.51 -2.09
N LYS A 173 -17.51 -3.42 -3.06
CA LYS A 173 -18.40 -4.57 -2.98
C LYS A 173 -17.91 -5.59 -1.96
N GLY A 174 -18.83 -6.36 -1.40
CA GLY A 174 -18.54 -7.38 -0.38
C GLY A 174 -17.54 -8.46 -0.79
N LEU A 175 -16.97 -9.15 0.20
CA LEU A 175 -15.88 -10.13 0.04
C LEU A 175 -16.21 -11.24 -0.96
N LYS A 176 -17.40 -11.86 -0.84
CA LYS A 176 -17.82 -12.95 -1.72
C LYS A 176 -17.93 -12.49 -3.19
N TYR A 177 -18.42 -11.27 -3.43
CA TYR A 177 -18.41 -10.68 -4.77
C TYR A 177 -16.97 -10.51 -5.27
N GLY A 178 -16.10 -9.94 -4.45
CA GLY A 178 -14.71 -9.67 -4.81
C GLY A 178 -13.98 -10.94 -5.27
N GLN A 179 -14.05 -12.01 -4.47
CA GLN A 179 -13.43 -13.29 -4.81
C GLN A 179 -14.05 -13.93 -6.07
N ALA A 180 -15.38 -13.81 -6.25
CA ALA A 180 -16.05 -14.30 -7.45
C ALA A 180 -15.57 -13.58 -8.70
N ALA A 181 -15.32 -12.26 -8.62
CA ALA A 181 -14.86 -11.41 -9.71
C ALA A 181 -13.36 -11.53 -10.01
N TYR A 182 -12.56 -12.19 -9.15
CA TYR A 182 -11.13 -12.36 -9.36
C TYR A 182 -10.85 -13.16 -10.64
N LYS A 183 -9.93 -12.65 -11.45
CA LYS A 183 -9.60 -13.21 -12.78
C LYS A 183 -8.37 -14.12 -12.77
N GLY A 184 -7.66 -14.18 -11.65
CA GLY A 184 -6.49 -15.05 -11.48
C GLY A 184 -6.85 -16.43 -10.95
N ASP A 185 -5.83 -17.16 -10.53
CA ASP A 185 -5.99 -18.45 -9.86
C ASP A 185 -6.64 -18.26 -8.48
N LYS A 186 -7.92 -18.64 -8.38
CA LYS A 186 -8.72 -18.53 -7.14
C LYS A 186 -8.21 -19.43 -6.02
N SER A 187 -7.41 -20.47 -6.31
CA SER A 187 -6.80 -21.31 -5.27
C SER A 187 -5.76 -20.55 -4.44
N LYS A 188 -5.29 -19.40 -4.94
CA LYS A 188 -4.40 -18.48 -4.22
C LYS A 188 -5.13 -17.48 -3.32
N LEU A 189 -6.46 -17.45 -3.36
CA LEU A 189 -7.27 -16.61 -2.47
C LEU A 189 -7.62 -17.37 -1.18
N PRO A 190 -7.79 -16.67 -0.04
CA PRO A 190 -8.26 -17.30 1.18
C PRO A 190 -9.67 -17.90 0.99
N ASN A 191 -9.89 -19.12 1.49
CA ASN A 191 -11.21 -19.74 1.43
C ASN A 191 -12.14 -19.13 2.50
N LEU A 192 -13.13 -18.34 2.08
CA LEU A 192 -14.06 -17.67 3.01
C LEU A 192 -15.02 -18.62 3.73
N ASP A 193 -15.15 -19.87 3.25
CA ASP A 193 -15.97 -20.89 3.87
C ASP A 193 -15.22 -21.65 4.98
N THR A 194 -13.94 -21.32 5.23
CA THR A 194 -13.19 -21.82 6.38
C THR A 194 -12.83 -20.69 7.33
N LYS A 195 -12.71 -21.03 8.62
CA LYS A 195 -12.24 -20.08 9.64
C LYS A 195 -10.87 -19.53 9.26
N GLU A 196 -9.95 -20.40 8.85
CA GLU A 196 -8.57 -20.04 8.53
C GLU A 196 -8.51 -19.06 7.35
N GLY A 197 -9.27 -19.32 6.28
CA GLY A 197 -9.28 -18.43 5.12
C GLY A 197 -10.01 -17.11 5.40
N LEU A 198 -11.14 -17.14 6.10
CA LEU A 198 -11.81 -15.89 6.51
C LEU A 198 -10.93 -15.05 7.44
N MET A 199 -10.17 -15.68 8.34
CA MET A 199 -9.24 -14.99 9.23
C MET A 199 -8.11 -14.28 8.48
N GLU A 200 -7.53 -14.89 7.44
CA GLU A 200 -6.54 -14.22 6.59
C GLU A 200 -7.14 -12.98 5.91
N GLU A 201 -8.39 -13.07 5.45
CA GLU A 201 -9.05 -11.95 4.78
C GLU A 201 -9.45 -10.83 5.76
N ILE A 202 -9.90 -11.17 6.97
CA ILE A 202 -10.14 -10.19 8.05
C ILE A 202 -8.84 -9.45 8.38
N LEU A 203 -7.72 -10.16 8.51
CA LEU A 203 -6.42 -9.55 8.79
C LEU A 203 -5.91 -8.67 7.64
N ARG A 204 -6.23 -9.01 6.40
CA ARG A 204 -5.95 -8.14 5.23
C ARG A 204 -6.83 -6.90 5.25
N GLU A 205 -8.13 -7.04 5.51
CA GLU A 205 -9.04 -5.89 5.62
C GLU A 205 -8.63 -4.96 6.75
N ARG A 206 -8.28 -5.50 7.93
CA ARG A 206 -7.71 -4.75 9.05
C ARG A 206 -6.46 -3.98 8.63
N ALA A 207 -5.58 -4.56 7.83
CA ALA A 207 -4.40 -3.84 7.34
C ALA A 207 -4.78 -2.65 6.44
N CYS A 208 -5.75 -2.82 5.53
CA CYS A 208 -6.20 -1.77 4.62
C CYS A 208 -6.89 -0.61 5.36
N GLU A 209 -7.74 -0.95 6.33
CA GLU A 209 -8.52 0.01 7.12
C GLU A 209 -7.67 0.74 8.17
N LEU A 210 -6.94 -0.04 8.97
CA LEU A 210 -6.17 0.41 10.13
C LEU A 210 -4.69 0.65 9.78
N GLY A 211 -4.43 0.93 8.51
CA GLY A 211 -3.14 1.40 8.05
C GLY A 211 -2.68 2.61 8.85
N MET A 212 -1.39 2.64 9.18
CA MET A 212 -0.73 3.75 9.91
C MET A 212 -1.34 4.09 11.28
N SER A 213 -2.16 3.21 11.88
CA SER A 213 -2.73 3.39 13.23
C SER A 213 -2.16 2.39 14.25
N ASN A 214 -0.91 1.96 14.07
CA ASN A 214 -0.18 1.02 14.96
C ASN A 214 -0.79 -0.39 15.11
N ASN A 215 -1.81 -0.76 14.33
CA ASN A 215 -2.48 -2.06 14.45
C ASN A 215 -1.69 -3.25 13.91
N ARG A 216 -1.00 -3.08 12.76
CA ARG A 216 -0.37 -4.18 12.02
C ARG A 216 0.68 -4.94 12.83
N TYR A 217 1.44 -4.24 13.66
CA TYR A 217 2.44 -4.87 14.54
C TYR A 217 1.77 -5.81 15.54
N TYR A 218 0.75 -5.35 16.25
CA TYR A 218 0.05 -6.17 17.25
C TYR A 218 -0.72 -7.34 16.62
N ASP A 219 -1.32 -7.14 15.44
CA ASP A 219 -1.93 -8.22 14.65
C ASP A 219 -0.90 -9.30 14.30
N MET A 220 0.31 -8.90 13.89
CA MET A 220 1.41 -9.82 13.61
C MET A 220 1.84 -10.61 14.85
N ILE A 221 1.95 -9.96 16.01
CA ILE A 221 2.37 -10.62 17.26
C ILE A 221 1.30 -11.60 17.76
N ARG A 222 0.04 -11.16 17.90
CA ARG A 222 -1.02 -11.98 18.52
C ARG A 222 -1.42 -13.19 17.68
N TYR A 223 -1.28 -13.10 16.36
CA TYR A 223 -1.45 -14.23 15.45
C TYR A 223 -0.17 -15.00 15.15
N LYS A 224 0.94 -14.65 15.81
CA LYS A 224 2.24 -15.29 15.63
C LYS A 224 2.65 -15.38 14.16
N ARG A 225 2.41 -14.31 13.40
CA ARG A 225 2.72 -14.20 11.97
C ARG A 225 4.20 -13.98 11.74
N THR A 226 5.01 -14.96 12.16
CA THR A 226 6.45 -14.94 11.94
C THR A 226 6.79 -15.01 10.46
N ASP A 227 5.91 -15.54 9.63
CA ASP A 227 5.96 -15.45 8.17
C ASP A 227 5.93 -14.00 7.67
N TRP A 228 5.23 -13.10 8.34
CA TRP A 228 5.25 -11.67 8.01
C TRP A 228 6.51 -10.95 8.49
N MET A 229 7.11 -11.42 9.59
CA MET A 229 8.34 -10.84 10.14
C MET A 229 9.53 -11.06 9.19
N THR A 230 9.62 -12.25 8.62
CA THR A 230 10.71 -12.67 7.73
C THR A 230 10.44 -12.37 6.26
N LYS A 231 9.23 -11.90 5.90
CA LYS A 231 8.85 -11.60 4.52
C LYS A 231 9.71 -10.47 3.92
N ARG A 232 10.36 -10.76 2.79
CA ARG A 232 11.03 -9.78 1.92
C ARG A 232 10.04 -8.74 1.42
N LEU A 233 10.43 -7.49 1.48
CA LEU A 233 9.58 -6.37 1.08
C LEU A 233 10.12 -5.69 -0.16
N HIS A 234 9.20 -5.14 -0.95
CA HIS A 234 9.52 -4.52 -2.22
C HIS A 234 9.07 -3.06 -2.27
N GLY A 235 9.76 -2.27 -3.09
CA GLY A 235 9.27 -1.00 -3.61
C GLY A 235 8.81 -1.12 -5.05
N ILE A 236 8.28 -0.02 -5.58
CA ILE A 236 7.92 0.13 -6.99
C ILE A 236 8.75 1.26 -7.60
N ILE A 237 9.24 1.06 -8.81
CA ILE A 237 9.80 2.11 -9.65
C ILE A 237 8.74 2.42 -10.69
N THR A 238 8.39 3.69 -10.83
CA THR A 238 7.46 4.15 -11.88
C THR A 238 8.25 4.86 -12.96
N PHE A 239 7.98 4.53 -14.22
CA PHE A 239 8.52 5.24 -15.38
C PHE A 239 7.40 5.98 -16.09
N ARG A 240 7.60 7.26 -16.39
CA ARG A 240 6.65 8.04 -17.20
C ARG A 240 6.86 7.67 -18.66
N MET A 241 5.77 7.34 -19.34
CA MET A 241 5.79 6.91 -20.73
C MET A 241 5.08 7.90 -21.65
N MET A 242 5.50 7.95 -22.91
CA MET A 242 4.82 8.66 -23.98
C MET A 242 4.83 7.86 -25.27
N LEU A 243 3.96 8.21 -26.22
CA LEU A 243 4.02 7.65 -27.57
C LEU A 243 4.94 8.49 -28.44
N ASN A 244 5.88 7.85 -29.12
CA ASN A 244 6.67 8.50 -30.16
C ASN A 244 5.87 8.67 -31.46
N SER A 245 6.48 9.23 -32.50
CA SER A 245 5.85 9.45 -33.82
C SER A 245 5.38 8.14 -34.50
N LYS A 246 5.96 7.00 -34.14
CA LYS A 246 5.59 5.66 -34.62
C LYS A 246 4.52 4.98 -33.75
N LYS A 247 3.99 5.67 -32.74
CA LYS A 247 3.05 5.13 -31.73
C LYS A 247 3.67 4.01 -30.88
N GLU A 248 4.98 4.02 -30.71
CA GLU A 248 5.68 3.13 -29.79
C GLU A 248 5.78 3.80 -28.43
N LEU A 249 5.65 3.00 -27.37
CA LEU A 249 5.75 3.48 -26.00
C LEU A 249 7.22 3.68 -25.64
N VAL A 250 7.62 4.92 -25.36
CA VAL A 250 8.98 5.30 -24.98
C VAL A 250 8.99 6.02 -23.64
N GLN A 251 10.08 5.90 -22.89
CA GLN A 251 10.21 6.60 -21.61
C GLN A 251 10.37 8.11 -21.83
N ASN A 252 9.68 8.91 -21.04
CA ASN A 252 9.86 10.35 -20.91
C ASN A 252 9.74 10.72 -19.43
N ASN A 253 10.81 10.46 -18.70
CA ASN A 253 10.88 10.59 -17.25
C ASN A 253 10.97 12.05 -16.76
N ASN A 254 10.97 13.04 -17.66
CA ASN A 254 11.05 14.44 -17.26
C ASN A 254 9.89 14.82 -16.31
N ALA A 255 10.16 15.75 -15.39
CA ALA A 255 9.13 16.32 -14.53
C ALA A 255 8.05 16.99 -15.38
N TYR A 256 6.79 16.82 -14.98
CA TYR A 256 5.67 17.46 -15.68
C TYR A 256 5.40 18.86 -15.13
N ILE A 257 5.43 19.03 -13.81
CA ILE A 257 5.39 20.30 -13.11
C ILE A 257 6.58 21.13 -13.55
N GLY A 258 6.34 22.42 -13.79
CA GLY A 258 7.30 23.31 -14.42
C GLY A 258 7.11 23.34 -15.93
N THR A 259 8.16 23.05 -16.70
CA THR A 259 8.22 23.33 -18.15
C THR A 259 7.10 22.67 -18.97
N ASP A 260 6.86 21.36 -18.79
CA ASP A 260 5.84 20.64 -19.55
C ASP A 260 4.43 21.18 -19.26
N LYS A 261 4.07 21.35 -17.99
CA LYS A 261 2.81 21.94 -17.58
C LYS A 261 2.65 23.39 -18.08
N ASN A 262 3.71 24.21 -17.95
CA ASN A 262 3.69 25.62 -18.38
C ASN A 262 3.59 25.78 -19.90
N SER A 263 4.05 24.77 -20.66
CA SER A 263 3.85 24.70 -22.12
C SER A 263 2.47 24.16 -22.54
N GLY A 264 1.58 23.90 -21.57
CA GLY A 264 0.23 23.42 -21.83
C GLY A 264 0.16 21.95 -22.23
N GLN A 265 1.20 21.16 -21.95
CA GLN A 265 1.12 19.71 -22.15
C GLN A 265 0.07 19.11 -21.22
N ARG A 266 -0.50 17.99 -21.68
CA ARG A 266 -1.46 17.22 -20.89
C ARG A 266 -0.74 16.51 -19.74
N GLU A 267 -1.41 16.41 -18.59
CA GLU A 267 -0.97 15.58 -17.47
C GLU A 267 -0.59 14.16 -17.95
N PRO A 268 0.58 13.63 -17.55
CA PRO A 268 1.00 12.28 -17.91
C PRO A 268 0.01 11.23 -17.44
N TYR A 269 -0.33 10.28 -18.32
CA TYR A 269 -1.35 9.26 -18.08
C TYR A 269 -0.90 7.84 -18.47
N MET A 270 0.34 7.67 -18.91
CA MET A 270 0.91 6.37 -19.28
C MET A 270 2.15 6.13 -18.46
N PHE A 271 2.17 4.98 -17.78
CA PHE A 271 3.25 4.60 -16.89
C PHE A 271 3.59 3.12 -17.07
N THR A 272 4.83 2.77 -16.83
CA THR A 272 5.24 1.38 -16.59
C THR A 272 5.87 1.27 -15.22
N TYR A 273 5.88 0.06 -14.68
CA TYR A 273 6.27 -0.19 -13.31
C TYR A 273 7.23 -1.37 -13.22
N GLN A 274 8.19 -1.27 -12.32
CA GLN A 274 9.12 -2.34 -11.99
C GLN A 274 9.18 -2.51 -10.47
N LYS A 275 9.03 -3.74 -9.98
CA LYS A 275 9.28 -4.04 -8.57
C LYS A 275 10.77 -4.19 -8.33
N PHE A 276 11.21 -3.79 -7.13
CA PHE A 276 12.55 -4.07 -6.63
C PHE A 276 12.47 -4.53 -5.18
N GLU A 277 13.30 -5.50 -4.81
CA GLU A 277 13.46 -5.88 -3.40
C GLU A 277 14.21 -4.74 -2.70
N LEU A 278 13.72 -4.35 -1.52
CA LEU A 278 14.40 -3.37 -0.67
C LEU A 278 15.74 -3.95 -0.19
N GLN A 279 16.81 -3.17 -0.29
CA GLN A 279 18.19 -3.55 0.01
C GLN A 279 18.79 -2.69 1.12
N ASN A 280 18.47 -1.39 1.11
CA ASN A 280 18.98 -0.45 2.08
C ASN A 280 18.18 -0.56 3.39
N ARG A 281 18.85 -0.90 4.50
CA ARG A 281 18.20 -1.31 5.77
C ARG A 281 17.32 -2.55 5.64
N ALA A 282 17.83 -3.57 4.94
CA ALA A 282 17.25 -4.91 4.96
C ALA A 282 16.90 -5.32 6.40
N ARG A 283 15.68 -5.86 6.61
CA ARG A 283 15.28 -6.25 7.96
C ARG A 283 16.18 -7.39 8.43
N TYR A 284 16.64 -7.28 9.67
CA TYR A 284 17.47 -8.28 10.31
C TYR A 284 16.90 -9.71 10.23
N LEU A 285 15.57 -9.86 10.26
CA LEU A 285 14.89 -11.16 10.27
C LEU A 285 14.68 -11.78 8.88
N TRP A 286 15.10 -11.15 7.79
CA TRP A 286 14.80 -11.61 6.43
C TRP A 286 15.58 -12.84 5.96
N ASP A 287 16.69 -13.16 6.60
CA ASP A 287 17.49 -14.35 6.31
C ASP A 287 17.12 -15.55 7.22
N TYR A 288 16.12 -15.37 8.08
CA TYR A 288 15.68 -16.39 9.04
C TYR A 288 14.42 -17.10 8.58
N GLN A 289 14.26 -18.35 9.03
CA GLN A 289 13.02 -19.08 8.86
C GLN A 289 11.99 -18.65 9.91
N PRO A 290 10.68 -18.61 9.57
CA PRO A 290 9.62 -18.25 10.52
C PRO A 290 9.59 -19.06 11.82
N THR A 291 10.18 -20.25 11.82
CA THR A 291 10.24 -21.19 12.96
C THR A 291 11.51 -21.03 13.80
N ASP A 292 12.46 -20.20 13.39
CA ASP A 292 13.73 -20.05 14.10
C ASP A 292 13.51 -19.41 15.47
N LYS A 293 14.27 -19.87 16.48
CA LYS A 293 14.22 -19.29 17.84
C LYS A 293 14.52 -17.79 17.83
N GLU A 294 15.41 -17.38 16.93
CA GLU A 294 15.75 -15.97 16.75
C GLU A 294 14.55 -15.14 16.28
N VAL A 295 13.65 -15.69 15.46
CA VAL A 295 12.42 -15.00 15.05
C VAL A 295 11.38 -15.06 16.16
N LEU A 296 11.21 -16.24 16.77
CA LEU A 296 10.19 -16.48 17.80
C LEU A 296 10.36 -15.57 19.04
N LYS A 297 11.59 -15.21 19.43
CA LYS A 297 11.80 -14.32 20.58
C LYS A 297 11.22 -12.92 20.36
N TRP A 298 11.15 -12.43 19.11
CA TRP A 298 10.58 -11.11 18.76
C TRP A 298 9.05 -11.06 18.88
N LEU A 299 8.38 -12.18 19.22
CA LEU A 299 7.00 -12.16 19.70
C LEU A 299 6.87 -11.49 21.07
N PHE A 300 7.97 -11.30 21.79
CA PHE A 300 8.04 -10.60 23.07
C PHE A 300 9.10 -9.50 23.02
N MET A 301 8.85 -8.39 23.71
CA MET A 301 9.87 -7.34 23.88
C MET A 301 10.85 -7.72 25.00
N PRO A 302 12.16 -7.46 24.85
CA PRO A 302 13.10 -7.67 25.94
C PRO A 302 12.79 -6.73 27.11
N MET A 303 12.94 -7.23 28.33
CA MET A 303 12.94 -6.38 29.52
C MET A 303 14.32 -5.77 29.76
N PRO A 304 14.42 -4.50 30.20
CA PRO A 304 15.70 -3.89 30.51
C PRO A 304 16.45 -4.68 31.58
N LEU A 305 17.71 -5.01 31.32
CA LEU A 305 18.56 -5.76 32.26
C LEU A 305 18.68 -5.05 33.62
N SER A 306 18.66 -3.72 33.64
CA SER A 306 18.67 -2.93 34.88
C SER A 306 17.45 -3.18 35.76
N GLU A 307 16.28 -3.51 35.18
CA GLU A 307 15.09 -3.85 35.96
C GLU A 307 15.17 -5.27 36.51
N ILE A 308 15.65 -6.22 35.71
CA ILE A 308 15.87 -7.61 36.13
C ILE A 308 16.86 -7.68 37.30
N ASN A 309 17.96 -6.92 37.20
CA ASN A 309 19.03 -6.90 38.20
C ASN A 309 18.63 -6.29 39.56
N LYS A 310 17.45 -5.68 39.69
CA LYS A 310 16.95 -5.21 40.99
C LYS A 310 16.52 -6.34 41.92
N GLY A 311 16.34 -7.56 41.41
CA GLY A 311 16.09 -8.74 42.24
C GLY A 311 14.68 -8.88 42.81
N TYR A 312 13.68 -8.19 42.25
CA TYR A 312 12.27 -8.32 42.67
C TYR A 312 11.56 -9.59 42.14
N GLY A 313 12.31 -10.56 41.60
CA GLY A 313 11.77 -11.79 41.01
C GLY A 313 11.37 -11.68 39.53
N LEU A 314 11.76 -10.62 38.83
CA LEU A 314 11.53 -10.45 37.39
C LEU A 314 12.47 -11.37 36.59
N VAL A 315 11.92 -12.18 35.68
CA VAL A 315 12.67 -13.08 34.79
C VAL A 315 12.51 -12.66 33.34
N GLN A 316 13.55 -12.76 32.52
CA GLN A 316 13.52 -12.32 31.13
C GLN A 316 12.49 -13.08 30.27
N ASN A 317 12.00 -12.42 29.22
CA ASN A 317 11.17 -13.05 28.20
C ASN A 317 11.94 -14.13 27.43
N PRO A 318 11.28 -15.20 26.93
CA PRO A 318 11.97 -16.31 26.27
C PRO A 318 12.84 -15.85 25.09
N GLY A 319 14.11 -16.22 25.11
CA GLY A 319 15.08 -15.98 24.04
C GLY A 319 15.86 -14.65 24.13
N TRP A 320 15.56 -13.80 25.12
CA TRP A 320 16.24 -12.53 25.38
C TRP A 320 17.27 -12.58 26.50
#